data_AF-A0A533B5P2-F1
#
_entry.id   AF-A0A533B5P2-F1
#
_cell.length_a   1.000
_cell.length_b   1.000
_cell.length_c   1.000
_cell.angle_alpha   90.00
_cell.angle_beta   90.00
_cell.angle_gamma   90.00
#
_symmetry.space_group_name_H-M   'P 1'
#
loop_
_entity.id
_entity.type
_entity.pdbx_description
1 polymer ?
#
loop_
_entity_poly.entity_id
_entity_poly.type
_entity_poly.pdbx_seq_one_letter_code
_entity_poly.pdbx_strand_id
1 'polypeptide(L)' 'MRNTAARRHKHLELDQDKLTRAKIVLGAKTETEAIERALALVVDEHELDKPLKRAKGRMQLRKVFR' A
#
# COMPACT_ATOMS: atom_id res chain seq x y z
N MET A 1 -7.28 12.59 8.57
CA MET A 1 -8.67 12.65 8.04
C MET A 1 -8.88 11.39 7.21
N ARG A 2 -9.89 10.56 7.49
CA ARG A 2 -10.23 9.43 6.61
C ARG A 2 -10.88 10.03 5.37
N ASN A 3 -10.13 10.15 4.29
CA ASN A 3 -10.70 10.48 2.99
C ASN A 3 -11.54 9.27 2.57
N THR A 4 -12.83 9.28 2.84
CA THR A 4 -13.77 8.29 2.28
C THR A 4 -13.91 8.60 0.79
N ALA A 5 -12.86 8.26 0.03
CA ALA A 5 -12.92 8.33 -1.42
C ALA A 5 -14.13 7.51 -1.88
N ALA A 6 -14.94 8.08 -2.78
CA ALA A 6 -16.08 7.37 -3.34
C ALA A 6 -15.56 6.11 -4.05
N ARG A 7 -15.89 4.93 -3.52
CA ARG A 7 -15.54 3.66 -4.17
C ARG A 7 -16.21 3.63 -5.54
N ARG A 8 -15.42 3.47 -6.59
CA ARG A 8 -15.90 3.34 -7.97
C ARG A 8 -15.43 1.99 -8.50
N HIS A 9 -16.31 1.29 -9.19
CA HIS A 9 -15.92 0.10 -9.94
C HIS A 9 -15.06 0.51 -11.13
N LYS A 10 -13.95 -0.20 -11.31
CA LYS A 10 -13.02 -0.04 -12.42
C LYS A 10 -12.89 -1.38 -13.12
N HIS A 11 -12.81 -1.36 -14.44
CA HIS A 11 -12.50 -2.54 -15.24
C HIS A 11 -11.01 -2.47 -15.58
N LEU A 12 -10.24 -3.45 -15.10
CA LEU A 12 -8.79 -3.53 -15.25
C LEU A 12 -8.45 -4.95 -15.67
N GLU A 13 -7.50 -5.10 -16.59
CA GLU A 13 -6.88 -6.39 -16.88
C GLU A 13 -5.64 -6.53 -16.01
N LEU A 14 -5.65 -7.52 -15.11
CA LEU A 14 -4.60 -7.78 -14.14
C LEU A 14 -4.17 -9.24 -14.21
N ASP A 15 -2.91 -9.47 -13.92
CA ASP A 15 -2.35 -10.81 -13.78
C ASP A 15 -2.89 -11.49 -12.50
N GLN A 16 -3.60 -12.61 -12.69
CA GLN A 16 -4.26 -13.34 -11.62
C GLN A 16 -3.29 -13.92 -10.59
N ASP A 17 -2.09 -14.33 -11.01
CA ASP A 17 -1.09 -14.90 -10.11
C ASP A 17 -0.52 -13.81 -9.19
N LYS A 18 -0.32 -12.60 -9.72
CA LYS A 18 0.09 -11.44 -8.92
C LYS A 18 -0.98 -11.07 -7.89
N LEU A 19 -2.26 -11.07 -8.27
CA LEU A 19 -3.36 -10.81 -7.34
C LEU A 19 -3.44 -11.86 -6.23
N THR A 20 -3.29 -13.14 -6.60
CA THR A 20 -3.30 -14.24 -5.63
C THR A 20 -2.17 -14.11 -4.62
N ARG A 21 -0.95 -13.82 -5.08
CA ARG A 21 0.21 -13.59 -4.20
C ARG A 21 0.01 -12.35 -3.32
N ALA A 22 -0.49 -11.26 -3.89
CA ALA A 22 -0.77 -10.03 -3.14
C ALA A 22 -1.79 -10.27 -2.02
N LYS A 23 -2.85 -11.06 -2.27
CA LYS A 23 -3.81 -11.42 -1.22
C LYS A 23 -3.16 -12.12 -0.03
N ILE A 24 -2.26 -13.07 -0.30
CA ILE A 24 -1.56 -13.83 0.75
C ILE A 24 -0.63 -12.90 1.53
N VAL A 25 0.24 -12.17 0.83
CA VAL A 25 1.25 -11.28 1.46
C VAL A 25 0.59 -10.19 2.28
N LEU A 26 -0.52 -9.62 1.80
CA LEU A 26 -1.21 -8.51 2.45
C LEU A 26 -2.30 -8.98 3.43
N GLY A 27 -2.49 -10.29 3.62
CA GLY A 27 -3.53 -10.86 4.49
C GLY A 27 -4.95 -10.40 4.11
N ALA A 28 -5.21 -10.23 2.81
CA ALA A 28 -6.47 -9.72 2.30
C ALA A 28 -7.46 -10.85 1.97
N LYS A 29 -8.73 -10.65 2.30
CA LYS A 29 -9.80 -11.62 2.03
C LYS A 29 -10.23 -11.59 0.56
N THR A 30 -10.17 -10.42 -0.06
CA THR A 30 -10.62 -10.18 -1.45
C THR A 30 -9.54 -9.53 -2.29
N GLU A 31 -9.65 -9.62 -3.62
CA GLU A 31 -8.74 -8.95 -4.57
C GLU A 31 -8.84 -7.44 -4.45
N THR A 32 -10.05 -6.89 -4.33
CA THR A 32 -10.26 -5.46 -4.06
C THR A 32 -9.51 -5.02 -2.81
N GLU A 33 -9.62 -5.78 -1.72
CA GLU A 33 -8.91 -5.46 -0.48
C GLU A 33 -7.39 -5.56 -0.64
N ALA A 34 -6.88 -6.52 -1.41
CA ALA A 34 -5.46 -6.62 -1.70
C ALA A 34 -4.97 -5.40 -2.49
N ILE A 35 -5.72 -4.97 -3.51
CA ILE A 35 -5.39 -3.78 -4.32
C ILE A 35 -5.41 -2.52 -3.46
N GLU A 36 -6.46 -2.31 -2.66
CA GLU A 36 -6.57 -1.13 -1.79
C GLU A 36 -5.44 -1.07 -0.75
N ARG A 37 -5.07 -2.21 -0.14
CA ARG A 37 -3.94 -2.29 0.81
C ARG A 37 -2.60 -2.02 0.11
N ALA A 38 -2.40 -2.56 -1.08
CA ALA A 38 -1.18 -2.31 -1.86
C ALA A 38 -1.03 -0.83 -2.22
N LEU A 39 -2.12 -0.19 -2.66
CA LEU A 39 -2.13 1.24 -2.97
C LEU A 39 -1.83 2.09 -1.73
N ALA A 40 -2.44 1.76 -0.59
CA ALA A 40 -2.16 2.44 0.67
C ALA A 40 -0.68 2.31 1.06
N LEU A 41 -0.12 1.10 0.97
CA LEU A 41 1.28 0.83 1.30
C LEU A 41 2.24 1.68 0.45
N VAL A 42 2.04 1.74 -0.87
CA VAL A 42 2.90 2.51 -1.77
C VAL A 42 2.82 4.01 -1.48
N VAL A 43 1.64 4.53 -1.16
CA VAL A 43 1.48 5.95 -0.77
C VAL A 43 2.17 6.22 0.56
N ASP A 44 1.97 5.36 1.56
CA ASP A 44 2.57 5.52 2.88
C ASP A 44 4.11 5.44 2.80
N GLU A 45 4.67 4.51 2.04
CA GLU A 45 6.11 4.41 1.78
C GLU A 45 6.64 5.71 1.14
N HIS A 46 5.94 6.24 0.14
CA HIS A 46 6.35 7.49 -0.50
C HIS A 46 6.29 8.69 0.46
N GLU A 47 5.26 8.77 1.31
CA GLU A 47 5.14 9.84 2.31
C GLU A 47 6.18 9.73 3.43
N LEU A 48 6.64 8.52 3.77
CA LEU A 48 7.76 8.31 4.71
C LEU A 48 9.11 8.63 4.08
N ASP A 49 9.29 8.34 2.79
CA ASP A 49 10.53 8.62 2.06
C ASP A 49 10.82 10.12 1.91
N LYS A 50 9.78 10.96 1.78
CA LYS A 50 9.92 12.41 1.70
C LYS A 50 10.69 13.03 2.88
N PRO A 51 10.27 12.84 4.15
CA PRO A 51 11.00 13.35 5.30
C PRO A 51 12.35 12.66 5.49
N LEU A 52 12.50 11.37 5.16
CA LEU A 52 13.78 10.66 5.19
C LEU A 52 14.82 11.32 4.27
N LYS A 53 14.43 11.61 3.02
CA LYS A 53 15.27 12.33 2.05
C LYS A 53 15.63 13.74 2.54
N ARG A 54 14.68 14.46 3.15
CA ARG A 54 14.93 15.78 3.76
C ARG A 54 15.88 15.70 4.96
N ALA A 55 15.80 14.65 5.76
CA ALA A 55 16.60 14.44 6.96
C ALA A 55 18.04 13.98 6.65
N LYS A 56 18.39 13.69 5.38
CA LYS A 56 19.74 13.23 4.95
C LYS A 56 20.31 12.10 5.82
N GLY A 57 19.47 11.14 6.21
CA GLY A 57 19.88 9.98 7.03
C GLY A 57 20.08 10.25 8.53
N ARG A 58 19.74 11.44 9.03
CA ARG A 58 19.80 11.77 10.47
C ARG A 58 18.65 11.20 11.31
N MET A 59 17.64 10.63 10.65
CA MET A 59 16.48 10.01 11.30
C MET A 59 16.39 8.54 10.87
N GLN A 60 16.39 7.63 11.85
CA GLN A 60 16.27 6.19 11.64
C GLN A 60 14.85 5.76 12.00
N LEU A 61 14.08 5.27 11.03
CA LEU A 61 12.78 4.63 11.30
C LEU A 61 13.01 3.15 11.59
N ARG A 62 12.66 2.70 12.79
CA ARG A 62 12.52 1.26 13.07
C ARG A 62 11.27 0.77 12.34
N LYS A 63 11.40 -0.21 11.44
CA LYS A 63 10.24 -0.94 10.89
C LYS A 63 9.57 -1.68 12.05
N VAL A 64 8.38 -1.22 12.46
CA VAL A 64 7.59 -1.81 13.57
C VAL A 64 6.46 -2.73 13.08
N PHE A 65 6.41 -3.02 11.78
CA PHE A 65 5.36 -3.89 11.24
C PHE A 65 5.63 -5.35 11.64
N ARG A 66 4.63 -5.97 12.27
CA ARG A 66 4.56 -7.39 12.63
C ARG A 66 3.75 -8.14 11.59
#